data_AF-A0A6B2NQK8-F1
#
_entry.id   AF-A0A6B2NQK8-F1
#
_cell.length_a   1.000
_cell.length_b   1.000
_cell.length_c   1.000
_cell.angle_alpha   90.00
_cell.angle_beta   90.00
_cell.angle_gamma   90.00
#
_symmetry.space_group_name_H-M   'P 1'
#
loop_
_entity.id
_entity.type
_entity.pdbx_description
1 polymer ?
#
loop_
_entity_poly.entity_id
_entity_poly.type
_entity_poly.pdbx_seq_one_letter_code
_entity_poly.pdbx_strand_id
1 'polypeptide(L)'
;MKTLTTTQDLADFCAAAATHPYVTVDTEFLRERTYYSKLCLVQLAYPGEGEDSAVLVDPLAEDLSLDPLYDLFRNEAVVKVFHAARQDLEIFWVDAGVFPKPLFDTQVAAMVCGFGEQVGYETLVRKICRQGVDKTSRFTDWSRRPLTDAQKTYALADVTHLRRVYEHLSAELEKSGRTHWVAEELQTLTDPTIYDIRPEEAWRRIKTRTSSGKFLAVVRELAAFRENHAQTNNIPRSRVFKDDALIELASTKPRTHADLGGSRLLLREARKGAIADGILEAVKRGTECPPEQMPKVENGRENLQVNPALADLLRVLLKAKTENEGVAAKLIASSADLDLIAAGERDVSALTGWRYEVFGEDALRLCDGKVALAAKGQTIRLIQL
;
A
#
# COMPACT_ATOMS: atom_id res chain seq x y z
N MET A 1 -0.27 26.46 -18.27
CA MET A 1 -0.65 25.08 -17.82
C MET A 1 -0.70 24.14 -19.02
N LYS A 2 0.34 23.31 -19.20
CA LYS A 2 0.52 22.46 -20.40
C LYS A 2 -0.01 21.05 -20.16
N THR A 3 -0.86 20.54 -21.05
CA THR A 3 -1.27 19.13 -21.09
C THR A 3 -0.55 18.45 -22.26
N LEU A 4 0.22 17.41 -21.99
CA LEU A 4 0.97 16.63 -22.96
C LEU A 4 0.08 15.48 -23.45
N THR A 5 -0.16 15.46 -24.75
CA THR A 5 -0.96 14.42 -25.43
C THR A 5 -0.17 13.70 -26.52
N THR A 6 1.14 13.96 -26.63
CA THR A 6 2.03 13.29 -27.59
C THR A 6 3.25 12.70 -26.88
N THR A 7 3.78 11.60 -27.40
CA THR A 7 5.01 10.97 -26.89
C THR A 7 6.22 11.91 -26.98
N GLN A 8 6.30 12.73 -28.03
CA GLN A 8 7.41 13.68 -28.20
C GLN A 8 7.39 14.78 -27.12
N ASP A 9 6.22 15.36 -26.85
CA ASP A 9 6.08 16.36 -25.77
C ASP A 9 6.46 15.78 -24.41
N LEU A 10 6.09 14.51 -24.14
CA LEU A 10 6.49 13.82 -22.92
C LEU A 10 8.00 13.58 -22.87
N ALA A 11 8.60 13.13 -23.98
CA ALA A 11 10.04 12.92 -24.06
C ALA A 11 10.83 14.21 -23.82
N ASP A 12 10.40 15.32 -24.41
CA ASP A 12 11.03 16.64 -24.23
C ASP A 12 10.95 17.10 -22.77
N PHE A 13 9.78 16.92 -22.12
CA PHE A 13 9.62 17.22 -20.70
C PHE A 13 10.50 16.33 -19.82
N CYS A 14 10.53 15.02 -20.07
CA CYS A 14 11.35 14.08 -19.32
C CYS A 14 12.85 14.37 -19.49
N ALA A 15 13.30 14.78 -20.67
CA ALA A 15 14.68 15.21 -20.92
C ALA A 15 15.04 16.46 -20.11
N ALA A 16 14.14 17.45 -20.02
CA ALA A 16 14.33 18.62 -19.18
C ALA A 16 14.37 18.23 -17.69
N ALA A 17 13.39 17.44 -17.22
CA ALA A 17 13.32 16.94 -15.85
C ALA A 17 14.58 16.15 -15.44
N ALA A 18 15.21 15.44 -16.38
CA ALA A 18 16.44 14.70 -16.14
C ALA A 18 17.67 15.57 -15.80
N THR A 19 17.60 16.88 -16.04
CA THR A 19 18.64 17.85 -15.67
C THR A 19 18.49 18.39 -14.24
N HIS A 20 17.44 18.00 -13.54
CA HIS A 20 17.12 18.44 -12.18
C HIS A 20 17.35 17.32 -11.15
N PRO A 21 17.58 17.67 -9.87
CA PRO A 21 17.83 16.69 -8.81
C PRO A 21 16.62 15.79 -8.51
N TYR A 22 15.40 16.23 -8.80
CA TYR A 22 14.19 15.48 -8.55
C TYR A 22 13.04 15.87 -9.49
N VAL A 23 12.04 15.00 -9.56
CA VAL A 23 10.74 15.23 -10.18
C VAL A 23 9.65 14.76 -9.22
N THR A 24 8.64 15.59 -8.99
CA THR A 24 7.43 15.23 -8.26
C THR A 24 6.44 14.59 -9.22
N VAL A 25 5.76 13.56 -8.73
CA VAL A 25 4.84 12.73 -9.51
C VAL A 25 3.60 12.48 -8.68
N ASP A 26 2.45 12.57 -9.34
CA ASP A 26 1.17 12.11 -8.83
C ASP A 26 0.39 11.43 -9.95
N THR A 27 -0.69 10.72 -9.62
CA THR A 27 -1.58 10.14 -10.63
C THR A 27 -3.06 10.29 -10.27
N GLU A 28 -3.90 10.33 -11.30
CA GLU A 28 -5.36 10.19 -11.14
C GLU A 28 -5.85 8.97 -11.92
N PHE A 29 -6.68 8.15 -11.28
CA PHE A 29 -7.11 6.86 -11.82
C PHE A 29 -8.50 6.43 -11.34
N LEU A 30 -9.10 5.49 -12.07
CA LEU A 30 -10.40 4.89 -11.72
C LEU A 30 -10.23 3.39 -11.41
N ARG A 31 -10.85 2.91 -10.32
CA ARG A 31 -10.72 1.50 -9.86
C ARG A 31 -12.05 0.76 -9.68
N GLU A 32 -13.18 1.40 -9.96
CA GLU A 32 -14.49 0.84 -9.61
C GLU A 32 -15.01 -0.23 -10.59
N ARG A 33 -14.58 -0.16 -11.85
CA ARG A 33 -15.19 -0.91 -12.95
C ARG A 33 -14.32 -2.03 -13.51
N THR A 34 -13.04 -2.00 -13.20
CA THR A 34 -12.00 -2.89 -13.72
C THR A 34 -11.24 -3.54 -12.57
N TYR A 35 -10.50 -4.61 -12.86
CA TYR A 35 -9.61 -5.22 -11.86
C TYR A 35 -8.38 -4.34 -11.62
N TYR A 36 -7.74 -3.93 -12.72
CA TYR A 36 -6.61 -3.01 -12.71
C TYR A 36 -7.09 -1.57 -12.73
N SER A 37 -6.38 -0.69 -12.03
CA SER A 37 -6.66 0.75 -12.04
C SER A 37 -6.50 1.28 -13.47
N LYS A 38 -7.48 2.04 -13.96
CA LYS A 38 -7.36 2.77 -15.21
C LYS A 38 -6.66 4.10 -14.94
N LEU A 39 -5.39 4.21 -15.29
CA LEU A 39 -4.63 5.46 -15.23
C LEU A 39 -5.27 6.49 -16.18
N CYS A 40 -5.60 7.67 -15.63
CA CYS A 40 -6.32 8.72 -16.35
C CYS A 40 -5.52 10.02 -16.45
N LEU A 41 -4.56 10.26 -15.57
CA LEU A 41 -3.71 11.45 -15.60
C LEU A 41 -2.40 11.12 -14.87
N VAL A 42 -1.28 11.63 -15.38
CA VAL A 42 -0.03 11.71 -14.61
C VAL A 42 0.34 13.18 -14.49
N GLN A 43 0.68 13.62 -13.29
CA GLN A 43 1.16 14.97 -13.04
C GLN A 43 2.65 14.90 -12.79
N LEU A 44 3.41 15.79 -13.42
CA LEU A 44 4.86 15.84 -13.27
C LEU A 44 5.32 17.26 -13.01
N ALA A 45 6.31 17.41 -12.13
CA ALA A 45 6.88 18.70 -11.86
C ALA A 45 8.36 18.62 -11.43
N TYR A 46 9.23 19.40 -12.04
CA TYR A 46 10.63 19.55 -11.62
C TYR A 46 10.84 20.92 -10.94
N PRO A 47 11.95 21.17 -10.21
CA PRO A 47 12.24 22.45 -9.56
C PRO A 47 12.07 23.67 -10.48
N GLY A 48 11.34 24.68 -10.01
CA GLY A 48 11.14 25.93 -10.73
C GLY A 48 9.77 26.54 -10.47
N GLU A 49 9.57 27.81 -10.85
CA GLU A 49 8.27 28.50 -10.75
C GLU A 49 7.66 28.81 -12.11
N GLY A 50 8.37 28.50 -13.21
CA GLY A 50 7.88 28.72 -14.57
C GLY A 50 6.72 27.80 -14.95
N GLU A 51 5.89 28.25 -15.89
CA GLU A 51 4.73 27.48 -16.38
C GLU A 51 5.10 26.13 -16.99
N ASP A 52 6.32 26.00 -17.53
CA ASP A 52 6.83 24.78 -18.14
C ASP A 52 7.38 23.77 -17.12
N SER A 53 7.54 24.19 -15.85
CA SER A 53 8.09 23.32 -14.79
C SER A 53 7.13 22.22 -14.34
N ALA A 54 5.84 22.35 -14.65
CA ALA A 54 4.79 21.43 -14.26
C ALA A 54 3.85 21.13 -15.43
N VAL A 55 3.55 19.85 -15.65
CA VAL A 55 2.73 19.37 -16.76
C VAL A 55 1.72 18.34 -16.31
N LEU A 56 0.65 18.22 -17.10
CA LEU A 56 -0.30 17.11 -17.04
C LEU A 56 -0.04 16.21 -18.25
N VAL A 57 0.16 14.93 -18.05
CA VAL A 57 0.30 13.94 -19.13
C VAL A 57 -1.02 13.20 -19.24
N ASP A 58 -1.59 13.14 -20.44
CA ASP A 58 -2.85 12.45 -20.72
C ASP A 58 -2.59 11.04 -21.27
N PRO A 59 -2.67 9.97 -20.46
CA PRO A 59 -2.39 8.60 -20.90
C PRO A 59 -3.53 8.01 -21.73
N LEU A 60 -4.64 8.74 -21.87
CA LEU A 60 -5.79 8.34 -22.71
C LEU A 60 -5.73 8.98 -24.10
N ALA A 61 -4.74 9.84 -24.37
CA ALA A 61 -4.49 10.37 -25.69
C ALA A 61 -4.10 9.25 -26.66
N GLU A 62 -4.56 9.37 -27.91
CA GLU A 62 -4.26 8.40 -28.96
C GLU A 62 -2.74 8.36 -29.22
N ASP A 63 -2.19 7.15 -29.36
CA ASP A 63 -0.78 6.87 -29.64
C ASP A 63 0.27 7.43 -28.67
N LEU A 64 -0.14 7.96 -27.50
CA LEU A 64 0.81 8.37 -26.46
C LEU A 64 1.42 7.14 -25.78
N SER A 65 2.75 7.04 -25.79
CA SER A 65 3.52 6.08 -25.00
C SER A 65 4.06 6.74 -23.72
N LEU A 66 4.00 5.99 -22.61
CA LEU A 66 4.61 6.38 -21.33
C LEU A 66 6.08 5.94 -21.21
N ASP A 67 6.68 5.34 -22.24
CA ASP A 67 8.08 4.89 -22.22
C ASP A 67 9.07 5.99 -21.77
N PRO A 68 8.97 7.26 -22.23
CA PRO A 68 9.88 8.30 -21.76
C PRO A 68 9.77 8.58 -20.25
N LEU A 69 8.57 8.41 -19.67
CA LEU A 69 8.37 8.51 -18.23
C LEU A 69 9.04 7.33 -17.50
N TYR A 70 8.94 6.12 -18.04
CA TYR A 70 9.59 4.94 -17.48
C TYR A 70 11.11 5.03 -17.53
N ASP A 71 11.67 5.63 -18.59
CA ASP A 71 13.10 5.92 -18.65
C ASP A 71 13.53 6.94 -17.58
N LEU A 72 12.72 7.98 -17.34
CA LEU A 72 12.95 8.90 -16.23
C LEU A 72 12.85 8.19 -14.86
N PHE A 73 11.94 7.25 -14.70
CA PHE A 73 11.82 6.44 -13.47
C PHE A 73 13.05 5.59 -13.21
N ARG A 74 13.68 5.06 -14.26
CA ARG A 74 14.93 4.28 -14.18
C ARG A 74 16.19 5.15 -14.00
N ASN A 75 16.11 6.46 -14.25
CA ASN A 75 17.24 7.37 -14.12
C ASN A 75 17.60 7.64 -12.64
N GLU A 76 18.67 7.02 -12.15
CA GLU A 76 19.10 7.13 -10.75
C GLU A 76 19.65 8.51 -10.35
N ALA A 77 19.95 9.40 -11.31
CA ALA A 77 20.39 10.76 -11.02
C ALA A 77 19.25 11.69 -10.56
N VAL A 78 17.99 11.26 -10.71
CA VAL A 78 16.80 12.07 -10.45
C VAL A 78 15.92 11.37 -9.43
N VAL A 79 15.65 12.00 -8.29
CA VAL A 79 14.71 11.45 -7.29
C VAL A 79 13.28 11.59 -7.79
N LYS A 80 12.52 10.49 -7.76
CA LYS A 80 11.08 10.51 -8.04
C LYS A 80 10.32 10.64 -6.73
N VAL A 81 9.64 11.75 -6.57
CA VAL A 81 8.98 12.14 -5.32
C VAL A 81 7.48 11.93 -5.44
N PHE A 82 6.92 11.13 -4.54
CA PHE A 82 5.49 10.85 -4.45
C PHE A 82 4.96 11.19 -3.04
N HIS A 83 3.66 11.17 -2.87
CA HIS A 83 3.01 11.16 -1.56
C HIS A 83 2.09 9.95 -1.45
N ALA A 84 2.37 9.04 -0.50
CA ALA A 84 1.55 7.83 -0.30
C ALA A 84 1.48 6.94 -1.58
N ALA A 85 2.64 6.68 -2.17
CA ALA A 85 2.85 6.20 -3.54
C ALA A 85 2.32 4.80 -3.84
N ARG A 86 1.81 4.06 -2.84
CA ARG A 86 1.55 2.62 -2.98
C ARG A 86 0.65 2.30 -4.18
N GLN A 87 -0.39 3.10 -4.42
CA GLN A 87 -1.32 2.85 -5.53
C GLN A 87 -0.75 3.29 -6.88
N ASP A 88 0.03 4.38 -6.91
CA ASP A 88 0.74 4.83 -8.11
C ASP A 88 1.76 3.79 -8.57
N LEU A 89 2.53 3.25 -7.62
CA LEU A 89 3.51 2.20 -7.88
C LEU A 89 2.83 0.90 -8.36
N GLU A 90 1.64 0.56 -7.88
CA GLU A 90 0.85 -0.58 -8.40
C GLU A 90 0.54 -0.39 -9.88
N ILE A 91 0.15 0.83 -10.29
CA ILE A 91 -0.18 1.15 -11.68
C ILE A 91 1.05 0.96 -12.58
N PHE A 92 2.19 1.54 -12.22
CA PHE A 92 3.40 1.47 -13.03
C PHE A 92 4.04 0.07 -13.03
N TRP A 93 3.89 -0.68 -11.93
CA TRP A 93 4.31 -2.08 -11.88
C TRP A 93 3.49 -2.96 -12.82
N VAL A 94 2.16 -2.83 -12.77
CA VAL A 94 1.26 -3.59 -13.66
C VAL A 94 1.45 -3.21 -15.12
N ASP A 95 1.67 -1.93 -15.42
CA ASP A 95 1.80 -1.44 -16.80
C ASP A 95 3.15 -1.81 -17.42
N ALA A 96 4.26 -1.60 -16.69
CA ALA A 96 5.61 -1.68 -17.25
C ALA A 96 6.63 -2.48 -16.41
N GLY A 97 6.24 -3.03 -15.26
CA GLY A 97 7.16 -3.73 -14.35
C GLY A 97 8.26 -2.81 -13.78
N VAL A 98 7.96 -1.52 -13.60
CA VAL A 98 8.93 -0.51 -13.18
C VAL A 98 8.58 0.07 -11.82
N PHE A 99 9.58 0.16 -10.95
CA PHE A 99 9.57 1.08 -9.81
C PHE A 99 10.53 2.25 -10.06
N PRO A 100 10.14 3.49 -9.70
CA PRO A 100 11.06 4.63 -9.72
C PRO A 100 12.28 4.41 -8.81
N LYS A 101 13.47 4.75 -9.30
CA LYS A 101 14.72 4.68 -8.53
C LYS A 101 15.62 5.90 -8.81
N PRO A 102 16.06 6.65 -7.79
CA PRO A 102 15.61 6.58 -6.40
C PRO A 102 14.15 7.07 -6.24
N LEU A 103 13.43 6.46 -5.31
CA LEU A 103 12.08 6.83 -4.89
C LEU A 103 12.16 7.63 -3.58
N PHE A 104 11.29 8.63 -3.43
CA PHE A 104 11.04 9.30 -2.15
C PHE A 104 9.53 9.39 -1.92
N ASP A 105 9.05 8.82 -0.82
CA ASP A 105 7.66 8.96 -0.39
C ASP A 105 7.55 9.95 0.76
N THR A 106 6.90 11.09 0.50
CA THR A 106 6.75 12.15 1.49
C THR A 106 5.84 11.78 2.66
N GLN A 107 4.92 10.80 2.52
CA GLN A 107 4.13 10.30 3.64
C GLN A 107 5.02 9.49 4.59
N VAL A 108 5.86 8.61 4.06
CA VAL A 108 6.83 7.83 4.84
C VAL A 108 7.84 8.76 5.54
N ALA A 109 8.42 9.70 4.79
CA ALA A 109 9.34 10.69 5.34
C ALA A 109 8.67 11.53 6.45
N ALA A 110 7.40 11.93 6.27
CA ALA A 110 6.68 12.68 7.28
C ALA A 110 6.42 11.87 8.56
N MET A 111 6.23 10.55 8.47
CA MET A 111 6.14 9.67 9.65
C MET A 111 7.46 9.63 10.44
N VAL A 112 8.61 9.62 9.75
CA VAL A 112 9.94 9.69 10.36
C VAL A 112 10.23 11.08 10.96
N CYS A 113 9.71 12.14 10.34
CA CYS A 113 9.83 13.52 10.83
C CYS A 113 8.73 13.92 11.85
N GLY A 114 7.94 12.98 12.38
CA GLY A 114 7.02 13.25 13.48
C GLY A 114 5.71 13.95 13.10
N PHE A 115 5.31 13.95 11.82
CA PHE A 115 4.05 14.56 11.37
C PHE A 115 2.81 13.70 11.65
N GLY A 116 3.00 12.48 12.15
CA GLY A 116 1.95 11.49 12.45
C GLY A 116 2.02 10.25 11.55
N GLU A 117 1.22 9.22 11.85
CA GLU A 117 1.31 7.90 11.20
C GLU A 117 0.77 7.84 9.78
N GLN A 118 -0.20 8.69 9.43
CA GLN A 118 -0.84 8.70 8.11
C GLN A 118 -1.26 10.13 7.77
N VAL A 119 -0.28 11.03 7.78
CA VAL A 119 -0.55 12.41 7.41
C VAL A 119 -0.97 12.46 5.94
N GLY A 120 -2.16 13.00 5.69
CA GLY A 120 -2.62 13.24 4.33
C GLY A 120 -1.95 14.46 3.71
N TYR A 121 -1.81 14.44 2.39
CA TYR A 121 -1.15 15.49 1.60
C TYR A 121 -1.58 16.91 2.00
N GLU A 122 -2.89 17.19 2.02
CA GLU A 122 -3.42 18.51 2.41
C GLU A 122 -2.92 18.97 3.78
N THR A 123 -2.90 18.07 4.77
CA THR A 123 -2.44 18.40 6.12
C THR A 123 -0.96 18.74 6.12
N LEU A 124 -0.18 18.02 5.32
CA LEU A 124 1.25 18.23 5.17
C LEU A 124 1.55 19.56 4.47
N VAL A 125 0.87 19.85 3.36
CA VAL A 125 0.94 21.14 2.65
C VAL A 125 0.55 22.30 3.57
N ARG A 126 -0.54 22.16 4.34
CA ARG A 126 -0.96 23.20 5.29
C ARG A 126 0.08 23.45 6.38
N LYS A 127 0.70 22.39 6.92
CA LYS A 127 1.70 22.52 7.98
C LYS A 127 3.03 23.10 7.47
N ILE A 128 3.50 22.67 6.30
CA ILE A 128 4.81 23.03 5.75
C ILE A 128 4.71 24.28 4.87
N CYS A 129 3.84 24.27 3.87
CA CYS A 129 3.71 25.34 2.88
C CYS A 129 2.86 26.52 3.38
N ARG A 130 2.08 26.33 4.46
CA ARG A 130 1.09 27.29 4.99
C ARG A 130 0.05 27.70 3.95
N GLN A 131 -0.28 26.79 3.04
CA GLN A 131 -1.23 26.97 1.95
C GLN A 131 -2.43 26.03 2.14
N GLY A 132 -3.60 26.44 1.65
CA GLY A 132 -4.76 25.57 1.53
C GLY A 132 -4.71 24.79 0.21
N VAL A 133 -5.21 23.57 0.22
CA VAL A 133 -5.39 22.75 -1.00
C VAL A 133 -6.88 22.69 -1.31
N ASP A 134 -7.25 22.93 -2.56
CA ASP A 134 -8.62 22.78 -3.03
C ASP A 134 -9.02 21.29 -2.99
N LYS A 135 -10.28 20.98 -2.63
CA LYS A 135 -10.81 19.61 -2.51
C LYS A 135 -11.84 19.27 -3.56
N THR A 136 -12.22 20.23 -4.39
CA THR A 136 -13.43 20.14 -5.21
C THR A 136 -13.35 19.08 -6.31
N SER A 137 -12.13 18.71 -6.75
CA SER A 137 -11.94 17.79 -7.89
C SER A 137 -11.51 16.36 -7.53
N ARG A 138 -11.28 16.05 -6.25
CA ARG A 138 -10.77 14.74 -5.79
C ARG A 138 -11.63 13.54 -6.20
N PHE A 139 -12.96 13.70 -6.20
CA PHE A 139 -13.91 12.63 -6.54
C PHE A 139 -14.63 12.94 -7.85
N THR A 140 -13.86 13.19 -8.91
CA THR A 140 -14.39 13.45 -10.25
C THR A 140 -14.07 12.32 -11.22
N ASP A 141 -14.79 12.27 -12.33
CA ASP A 141 -14.51 11.30 -13.40
C ASP A 141 -13.30 11.78 -14.23
N TRP A 142 -12.12 11.33 -13.82
CA TRP A 142 -10.84 11.64 -14.46
C TRP A 142 -10.68 11.07 -15.87
N SER A 143 -11.57 10.16 -16.29
CA SER A 143 -11.54 9.61 -17.65
C SER A 143 -12.20 10.52 -18.70
N ARG A 144 -12.93 11.54 -18.26
CA ARG A 144 -13.62 12.48 -19.18
C ARG A 144 -12.62 13.36 -19.90
N ARG A 145 -12.88 13.61 -21.19
CA ARG A 145 -12.15 14.55 -22.02
C ARG A 145 -13.10 15.54 -22.70
N PRO A 146 -12.70 16.83 -22.83
CA PRO A 146 -11.50 17.43 -22.23
C PRO A 146 -11.60 17.55 -20.70
N LEU A 147 -10.47 17.62 -20.00
CA LEU A 147 -10.43 17.94 -18.56
C LEU A 147 -10.90 19.39 -18.33
N THR A 148 -11.63 19.61 -17.24
CA THR A 148 -12.04 20.96 -16.83
C THR A 148 -10.87 21.74 -16.24
N ASP A 149 -10.92 23.08 -16.28
CA ASP A 149 -9.84 23.92 -15.70
C ASP A 149 -9.69 23.72 -14.19
N ALA A 150 -10.79 23.41 -13.49
CA ALA A 150 -10.77 23.05 -12.07
C ALA A 150 -9.99 21.75 -11.82
N GLN A 151 -10.23 20.71 -12.63
CA GLN A 151 -9.48 19.45 -12.56
C GLN A 151 -8.00 19.66 -12.82
N LYS A 152 -7.66 20.45 -13.86
CA LYS A 152 -6.26 20.71 -14.20
C LYS A 152 -5.54 21.52 -13.12
N THR A 153 -6.21 22.52 -12.54
CA THR A 153 -5.67 23.34 -11.45
C THR A 153 -5.43 22.52 -10.19
N TYR A 154 -6.39 21.69 -9.81
CA TYR A 154 -6.26 20.74 -8.70
C TYR A 154 -5.07 19.81 -8.91
N ALA A 155 -5.00 19.14 -10.07
CA ALA A 155 -3.96 18.17 -10.40
C ALA A 155 -2.55 18.79 -10.37
N LEU A 156 -2.37 20.01 -10.93
CA LEU A 156 -1.07 20.68 -10.88
C LEU A 156 -0.64 21.05 -9.45
N ALA A 157 -1.60 21.39 -8.58
CA ALA A 157 -1.31 21.76 -7.19
C ALA A 157 -0.72 20.58 -6.40
N ASP A 158 -1.13 19.35 -6.72
CA ASP A 158 -0.68 18.12 -6.04
C ASP A 158 0.79 17.79 -6.30
N VAL A 159 1.38 18.26 -7.42
CA VAL A 159 2.81 18.07 -7.69
C VAL A 159 3.66 19.32 -7.46
N THR A 160 3.07 20.52 -7.51
CA THR A 160 3.81 21.77 -7.29
C THR A 160 4.03 22.07 -5.81
N HIS A 161 3.04 21.87 -4.92
CA HIS A 161 3.30 22.00 -3.48
C HIS A 161 4.15 20.84 -2.95
N LEU A 162 4.09 19.67 -3.58
CA LEU A 162 4.90 18.51 -3.23
C LEU A 162 6.41 18.79 -3.32
N ARG A 163 6.85 19.71 -4.20
CA ARG A 163 8.24 20.16 -4.27
C ARG A 163 8.73 20.71 -2.93
N ARG A 164 7.96 21.65 -2.37
CA ARG A 164 8.27 22.32 -1.09
C ARG A 164 8.19 21.36 0.08
N VAL A 165 7.23 20.43 0.04
CA VAL A 165 7.11 19.37 1.04
C VAL A 165 8.34 18.47 1.02
N TYR A 166 8.78 18.04 -0.17
CA TYR A 166 9.98 17.24 -0.33
C TYR A 166 11.23 17.95 0.16
N GLU A 167 11.49 19.18 -0.29
CA GLU A 167 12.66 19.96 0.12
C GLU A 167 12.74 20.11 1.64
N HIS A 168 11.60 20.39 2.30
CA HIS A 168 11.52 20.49 3.75
C HIS A 168 11.82 19.16 4.44
N LEU A 169 11.17 18.08 4.03
CA LEU A 169 11.34 16.77 4.66
C LEU A 169 12.74 16.19 4.42
N SER A 170 13.30 16.35 3.22
CA SER A 170 14.66 15.93 2.90
C SER A 170 15.67 16.63 3.80
N ALA A 171 15.56 17.94 3.98
CA ALA A 171 16.44 18.70 4.87
C ALA A 171 16.32 18.26 6.34
N GLU A 172 15.11 17.98 6.84
CA GLU A 172 14.92 17.49 8.21
C GLU A 172 15.47 16.07 8.42
N LEU A 173 15.35 15.20 7.41
CA LEU A 173 15.93 13.85 7.46
C LEU A 173 17.46 13.88 7.46
N GLU A 174 18.07 14.74 6.63
CA GLU A 174 19.52 14.94 6.60
C GLU A 174 20.02 15.48 7.95
N LYS A 175 19.35 16.49 8.49
CA LYS A 175 19.69 17.09 9.78
C LYS A 175 19.58 16.10 10.95
N SER A 176 18.60 15.21 10.90
CA SER A 176 18.39 14.19 11.94
C SER A 176 19.21 12.91 11.72
N GLY A 177 19.87 12.74 10.56
CA GLY A 177 20.58 11.52 10.19
C GLY A 177 19.67 10.32 9.89
N ARG A 178 18.36 10.55 9.70
CA ARG A 178 17.33 9.50 9.58
C ARG A 178 16.98 9.11 8.14
N THR A 179 17.74 9.56 7.16
CA THR A 179 17.53 9.21 5.74
C THR A 179 17.51 7.69 5.51
N HIS A 180 18.35 6.94 6.23
CA HIS A 180 18.39 5.49 6.14
C HIS A 180 17.12 4.80 6.68
N TRP A 181 16.42 5.41 7.65
CA TRP A 181 15.15 4.87 8.16
C TRP A 181 14.09 4.88 7.04
N VAL A 182 14.01 5.99 6.31
CA VAL A 182 13.10 6.10 5.16
C VAL A 182 13.49 5.10 4.06
N ALA A 183 14.78 4.95 3.77
CA ALA A 183 15.24 3.99 2.76
C ALA A 183 14.82 2.54 3.07
N GLU A 184 14.88 2.12 4.34
CA GLU A 184 14.38 0.80 4.77
C GLU A 184 12.87 0.65 4.54
N GLU A 185 12.06 1.67 4.88
CA GLU A 185 10.61 1.61 4.65
C GLU A 185 10.24 1.55 3.16
N LEU A 186 10.99 2.25 2.31
CA LEU A 186 10.77 2.27 0.86
C LEU A 186 11.05 0.90 0.20
N GLN A 187 11.88 0.04 0.80
CA GLN A 187 12.09 -1.32 0.29
C GLN A 187 10.77 -2.11 0.29
N THR A 188 9.94 -1.92 1.32
CA THR A 188 8.63 -2.57 1.39
C THR A 188 7.70 -2.07 0.29
N LEU A 189 7.76 -0.80 -0.08
CA LEU A 189 6.96 -0.23 -1.17
C LEU A 189 7.46 -0.61 -2.57
N THR A 190 8.69 -1.09 -2.69
CA THR A 190 9.29 -1.47 -3.98
C THR A 190 9.48 -2.98 -4.13
N ASP A 191 8.84 -3.76 -3.26
CA ASP A 191 8.76 -5.22 -3.37
C ASP A 191 7.65 -5.62 -4.36
N PRO A 192 7.98 -6.25 -5.50
CA PRO A 192 7.00 -6.76 -6.47
C PRO A 192 5.90 -7.61 -5.86
N THR A 193 6.20 -8.39 -4.82
CA THR A 193 5.29 -9.40 -4.27
C THR A 193 4.04 -8.80 -3.62
N ILE A 194 4.08 -7.53 -3.22
CA ILE A 194 2.91 -6.85 -2.65
C ILE A 194 1.90 -6.42 -3.72
N TYR A 195 2.32 -6.41 -5.00
CA TYR A 195 1.54 -6.02 -6.17
C TYR A 195 1.11 -7.23 -7.00
N ASP A 196 1.95 -8.26 -7.06
CA ASP A 196 1.68 -9.51 -7.75
C ASP A 196 0.75 -10.41 -6.93
N ILE A 197 -0.55 -10.30 -7.18
CA ILE A 197 -1.55 -11.11 -6.49
C ILE A 197 -1.65 -12.49 -7.16
N ARG A 198 -1.01 -13.47 -6.53
CA ARG A 198 -1.08 -14.88 -6.95
C ARG A 198 -2.46 -15.48 -6.66
N PRO A 199 -3.19 -16.01 -7.67
CA PRO A 199 -4.49 -16.64 -7.46
C PRO A 199 -4.50 -17.72 -6.37
N GLU A 200 -3.47 -18.55 -6.32
CA GLU A 200 -3.32 -19.64 -5.35
C GLU A 200 -3.16 -19.17 -3.89
N GLU A 201 -2.81 -17.90 -3.67
CA GLU A 201 -2.67 -17.29 -2.34
C GLU A 201 -3.86 -16.38 -1.97
N ALA A 202 -4.75 -16.08 -2.92
CA ALA A 202 -5.86 -15.15 -2.74
C ALA A 202 -6.78 -15.50 -1.55
N TRP A 203 -6.86 -16.79 -1.20
CA TRP A 203 -7.64 -17.29 -0.07
C TRP A 203 -7.13 -16.80 1.29
N ARG A 204 -5.84 -16.45 1.43
CA ARG A 204 -5.25 -15.98 2.70
C ARG A 204 -5.89 -14.68 3.19
N ARG A 205 -6.48 -13.89 2.29
CA ARG A 205 -7.19 -12.63 2.61
C ARG A 205 -8.65 -12.85 3.02
N ILE A 206 -9.17 -14.05 2.81
CA ILE A 206 -10.57 -14.38 3.09
C ILE A 206 -10.71 -14.73 4.56
N LYS A 207 -11.53 -13.95 5.28
CA LYS A 207 -11.87 -14.23 6.67
C LYS A 207 -12.81 -15.44 6.73
N THR A 208 -12.33 -16.54 7.30
CA THR A 208 -13.08 -17.77 7.45
C THR A 208 -13.59 -17.95 8.88
N ARG A 209 -14.63 -18.76 9.05
CA ARG A 209 -15.22 -19.08 10.37
C ARG A 209 -14.60 -20.33 11.00
N THR A 210 -13.78 -21.05 10.24
CA THR A 210 -13.21 -22.33 10.63
C THR A 210 -11.86 -22.51 9.94
N SER A 211 -10.92 -23.14 10.64
CA SER A 211 -9.60 -23.53 10.15
C SER A 211 -9.54 -24.97 9.62
N SER A 212 -10.70 -25.61 9.41
CA SER A 212 -10.77 -26.98 8.87
C SER A 212 -10.14 -27.08 7.48
N GLY A 213 -9.11 -27.92 7.32
CA GLY A 213 -8.39 -28.09 6.05
C GLY A 213 -9.30 -28.45 4.87
N LYS A 214 -10.35 -29.26 5.08
CA LYS A 214 -11.34 -29.60 4.05
C LYS A 214 -12.14 -28.38 3.58
N PHE A 215 -12.51 -27.50 4.51
CA PHE A 215 -13.22 -26.27 4.18
C PHE A 215 -12.28 -25.30 3.44
N LEU A 216 -11.06 -25.14 3.96
CA LEU A 216 -10.06 -24.26 3.38
C LEU A 216 -9.61 -24.70 2.00
N ALA A 217 -9.59 -26.01 1.70
CA ALA A 217 -9.32 -26.49 0.35
C ALA A 217 -10.33 -25.95 -0.67
N VAL A 218 -11.63 -25.95 -0.34
CA VAL A 218 -12.67 -25.37 -1.21
C VAL A 218 -12.55 -23.85 -1.29
N VAL A 219 -12.28 -23.17 -0.17
CA VAL A 219 -12.02 -21.72 -0.16
C VAL A 219 -10.82 -21.36 -1.04
N ARG A 220 -9.73 -22.14 -0.99
CA ARG A 220 -8.53 -21.96 -1.82
C ARG A 220 -8.88 -22.00 -3.30
N GLU A 221 -9.53 -23.06 -3.75
CA GLU A 221 -9.86 -23.24 -5.17
C GLU A 221 -10.85 -22.19 -5.67
N LEU A 222 -11.85 -21.82 -4.85
CA LEU A 222 -12.81 -20.77 -5.21
C LEU A 222 -12.15 -19.39 -5.27
N ALA A 223 -11.28 -19.07 -4.32
CA ALA A 223 -10.56 -17.80 -4.31
C ALA A 223 -9.61 -17.71 -5.51
N ALA A 224 -8.88 -18.78 -5.82
CA ALA A 224 -7.99 -18.85 -6.99
C ALA A 224 -8.76 -18.69 -8.31
N PHE A 225 -9.89 -19.39 -8.45
CA PHE A 225 -10.76 -19.21 -9.62
C PHE A 225 -11.22 -17.76 -9.76
N ARG A 226 -11.76 -17.18 -8.67
CA ARG A 226 -12.24 -15.79 -8.67
C ARG A 226 -11.15 -14.82 -9.08
N GLU A 227 -9.96 -14.98 -8.50
CA GLU A 227 -8.82 -14.11 -8.72
C GLU A 227 -8.38 -14.17 -10.19
N ASN A 228 -8.16 -15.38 -10.71
CA ASN A 228 -7.74 -15.59 -12.10
C ASN A 228 -8.78 -15.04 -13.09
N HIS A 229 -10.07 -15.32 -12.86
CA HIS A 229 -11.14 -14.83 -13.73
C HIS A 229 -11.25 -13.30 -13.71
N ALA A 230 -11.12 -12.68 -12.54
CA ALA A 230 -11.17 -11.24 -12.37
C ALA A 230 -9.98 -10.55 -13.06
N GLN A 231 -8.77 -11.09 -12.93
CA GLN A 231 -7.55 -10.62 -13.59
C GLN A 231 -7.67 -10.75 -15.11
N THR A 232 -8.00 -11.94 -15.61
CA THR A 232 -8.06 -12.25 -17.06
C THR A 232 -9.08 -11.38 -17.78
N ASN A 233 -10.26 -11.19 -17.18
CA ASN A 233 -11.34 -10.42 -17.81
C ASN A 233 -11.32 -8.94 -17.42
N ASN A 234 -10.32 -8.51 -16.63
CA ASN A 234 -10.20 -7.16 -16.08
C ASN A 234 -11.50 -6.63 -15.44
N ILE A 235 -12.13 -7.44 -14.57
CA ILE A 235 -13.36 -7.07 -13.84
C ILE A 235 -13.14 -7.14 -12.33
N PRO A 236 -13.85 -6.32 -11.53
CA PRO A 236 -13.76 -6.38 -10.08
C PRO A 236 -14.11 -7.78 -9.56
N ARG A 237 -13.36 -8.27 -8.55
CA ARG A 237 -13.60 -9.57 -7.90
C ARG A 237 -15.05 -9.77 -7.47
N SER A 238 -15.68 -8.70 -6.97
CA SER A 238 -17.07 -8.70 -6.52
C SER A 238 -18.09 -8.90 -7.63
N ARG A 239 -17.73 -8.61 -8.89
CA ARG A 239 -18.57 -8.92 -10.07
C ARG A 239 -18.52 -10.39 -10.46
N VAL A 240 -17.43 -11.09 -10.12
CA VAL A 240 -17.38 -12.56 -10.23
C VAL A 240 -18.25 -13.16 -9.12
N PHE A 241 -17.87 -12.93 -7.86
CA PHE A 241 -18.71 -13.13 -6.66
C PHE A 241 -18.04 -12.55 -5.40
N LYS A 242 -18.85 -12.13 -4.44
CA LYS A 242 -18.40 -11.52 -3.18
C LYS A 242 -17.84 -12.56 -2.19
N ASP A 243 -17.10 -12.09 -1.18
CA ASP A 243 -16.49 -12.96 -0.15
C ASP A 243 -17.53 -13.77 0.62
N ASP A 244 -18.68 -13.20 0.92
CA ASP A 244 -19.79 -13.88 1.61
C ASP A 244 -20.39 -15.00 0.75
N ALA A 245 -20.55 -14.78 -0.55
CA ALA A 245 -20.93 -15.81 -1.52
C ALA A 245 -19.87 -16.92 -1.64
N LEU A 246 -18.57 -16.56 -1.61
CA LEU A 246 -17.47 -17.53 -1.61
C LEU A 246 -17.58 -18.48 -0.40
N ILE A 247 -17.80 -17.92 0.80
CA ILE A 247 -17.96 -18.70 2.03
C ILE A 247 -19.23 -19.57 2.01
N GLU A 248 -20.34 -19.05 1.46
CA GLU A 248 -21.57 -19.84 1.26
C GLU A 248 -21.30 -21.05 0.35
N LEU A 249 -20.68 -20.83 -0.82
CA LEU A 249 -20.35 -21.89 -1.78
C LEU A 249 -19.40 -22.94 -1.19
N ALA A 250 -18.41 -22.52 -0.41
CA ALA A 250 -17.52 -23.44 0.29
C ALA A 250 -18.24 -24.31 1.33
N SER A 251 -19.34 -23.81 1.88
CA SER A 251 -20.17 -24.51 2.86
C SER A 251 -21.17 -25.47 2.20
N THR A 252 -21.87 -25.01 1.15
CA THR A 252 -22.93 -25.79 0.47
C THR A 252 -22.41 -26.78 -0.55
N LYS A 253 -21.22 -26.52 -1.13
CA LYS A 253 -20.52 -27.39 -2.09
C LYS A 253 -21.41 -27.84 -3.25
N PRO A 254 -21.95 -26.90 -4.04
CA PRO A 254 -22.81 -27.21 -5.18
C PRO A 254 -22.08 -28.10 -6.19
N ARG A 255 -22.79 -29.06 -6.80
CA ARG A 255 -22.24 -30.02 -7.77
C ARG A 255 -22.79 -29.83 -9.16
N THR A 256 -23.92 -29.15 -9.29
CA THR A 256 -24.63 -28.90 -10.54
C THR A 256 -25.05 -27.44 -10.68
N HIS A 257 -25.36 -26.99 -11.89
CA HIS A 257 -25.91 -25.64 -12.11
C HIS A 257 -27.22 -25.40 -11.36
N ALA A 258 -28.04 -26.44 -11.16
CA ALA A 258 -29.28 -26.34 -10.41
C ALA A 258 -29.01 -25.97 -8.94
N ASP A 259 -27.94 -26.52 -8.35
CA ASP A 259 -27.56 -26.26 -6.96
C ASP A 259 -27.15 -24.80 -6.73
N LEU A 260 -26.55 -24.14 -7.74
CA LEU A 260 -26.20 -22.72 -7.69
C LEU A 260 -27.44 -21.83 -7.51
N GLY A 261 -28.62 -22.31 -7.93
CA GLY A 261 -29.90 -21.64 -7.70
C GLY A 261 -30.22 -21.43 -6.22
N GLY A 262 -29.78 -22.36 -5.36
CA GLY A 262 -29.97 -22.31 -3.91
C GLY A 262 -28.98 -21.41 -3.16
N SER A 263 -27.90 -20.97 -3.81
CA SER A 263 -26.89 -20.09 -3.20
C SER A 263 -27.41 -18.64 -3.20
N ARG A 264 -27.86 -18.15 -2.03
CA ARG A 264 -28.61 -16.89 -1.92
C ARG A 264 -27.74 -15.67 -2.21
N LEU A 265 -26.47 -15.69 -1.81
CA LEU A 265 -25.55 -14.57 -1.94
C LEU A 265 -24.87 -14.52 -3.31
N LEU A 266 -24.97 -15.59 -4.10
CA LEU A 266 -24.44 -15.65 -5.45
C LEU A 266 -25.30 -14.81 -6.43
N LEU A 267 -24.67 -13.87 -7.12
CA LEU A 267 -25.31 -13.00 -8.12
C LEU A 267 -25.93 -13.83 -9.26
N ARG A 268 -27.00 -13.32 -9.89
CA ARG A 268 -27.72 -14.06 -10.95
C ARG A 268 -26.83 -14.38 -12.15
N GLU A 269 -25.96 -13.43 -12.47
CA GLU A 269 -24.99 -13.46 -13.56
C GLU A 269 -23.93 -14.53 -13.31
N ALA A 270 -23.55 -14.73 -12.04
CA ALA A 270 -22.57 -15.74 -11.61
C ALA A 270 -23.14 -17.18 -11.58
N ARG A 271 -24.45 -17.35 -11.79
CA ARG A 271 -25.11 -18.68 -11.84
C ARG A 271 -25.15 -19.27 -13.25
N LYS A 272 -24.55 -18.60 -14.24
CA LYS A 272 -24.58 -19.01 -15.65
C LYS A 272 -23.20 -18.84 -16.30
N GLY A 273 -23.01 -19.55 -17.41
CA GLY A 273 -21.80 -19.46 -18.25
C GLY A 273 -20.52 -19.80 -17.49
N ALA A 274 -19.41 -19.22 -17.96
CA ALA A 274 -18.06 -19.54 -17.49
C ALA A 274 -17.84 -19.33 -15.97
N ILE A 275 -18.56 -18.38 -15.34
CA ILE A 275 -18.46 -18.18 -13.88
C ILE A 275 -19.06 -19.38 -13.14
N ALA A 276 -20.23 -19.86 -13.56
CA ALA A 276 -20.86 -21.02 -12.95
C ALA A 276 -20.03 -22.29 -13.15
N ASP A 277 -19.54 -22.50 -14.37
CA ASP A 277 -18.68 -23.65 -14.69
C ASP A 277 -17.42 -23.66 -13.80
N GLY A 278 -16.74 -22.52 -13.72
CA GLY A 278 -15.54 -22.38 -12.90
C GLY A 278 -15.78 -22.51 -11.40
N ILE A 279 -16.93 -22.07 -10.89
CA ILE A 279 -17.34 -22.32 -9.49
C ILE A 279 -17.47 -23.82 -9.24
N LEU A 280 -18.20 -24.55 -10.10
CA LEU A 280 -18.43 -25.98 -9.91
C LEU A 280 -17.12 -26.78 -10.00
N GLU A 281 -16.25 -26.43 -10.94
CA GLU A 281 -14.91 -27.04 -11.05
C GLU A 281 -14.04 -26.75 -9.83
N ALA A 282 -14.04 -25.50 -9.33
CA ALA A 282 -13.29 -25.12 -8.13
C ALA A 282 -13.80 -25.88 -6.88
N VAL A 283 -15.12 -25.98 -6.71
CA VAL A 283 -15.73 -26.76 -5.62
C VAL A 283 -15.35 -28.23 -5.72
N LYS A 284 -15.38 -28.80 -6.92
CA LYS A 284 -14.97 -30.18 -7.17
C LYS A 284 -13.51 -30.40 -6.77
N ARG A 285 -12.57 -29.58 -7.29
CA ARG A 285 -11.14 -29.66 -6.94
C ARG A 285 -10.91 -29.54 -5.43
N GLY A 286 -11.60 -28.61 -4.77
CA GLY A 286 -11.44 -28.40 -3.33
C GLY A 286 -11.99 -29.57 -2.50
N THR A 287 -13.06 -30.22 -2.98
CA THR A 287 -13.66 -31.38 -2.31
C THR A 287 -12.85 -32.65 -2.51
N GLU A 288 -12.22 -32.80 -3.68
CA GLU A 288 -11.36 -33.93 -4.05
C GLU A 288 -9.90 -33.76 -3.56
N CYS A 289 -9.57 -32.63 -2.94
CA CYS A 289 -8.24 -32.32 -2.42
C CYS A 289 -7.79 -33.38 -1.39
N PRO A 290 -6.65 -34.07 -1.60
CA PRO A 290 -6.11 -35.03 -0.65
C PRO A 290 -5.77 -34.39 0.70
N PRO A 291 -5.93 -35.10 1.85
CA PRO A 291 -5.63 -34.56 3.18
C PRO A 291 -4.24 -33.94 3.32
N GLU A 292 -3.25 -34.47 2.62
CA GLU A 292 -1.85 -34.02 2.66
C GLU A 292 -1.66 -32.66 1.98
N GLN A 293 -2.55 -32.30 1.05
CA GLN A 293 -2.52 -31.04 0.27
C GLN A 293 -3.52 -30.00 0.78
N MET A 294 -4.29 -30.32 1.81
CA MET A 294 -5.24 -29.39 2.42
C MET A 294 -4.49 -28.21 3.05
N PRO A 295 -4.96 -26.97 2.86
CA PRO A 295 -4.35 -25.81 3.49
C PRO A 295 -4.38 -25.96 5.02
N LYS A 296 -3.26 -25.61 5.64
CA LYS A 296 -3.13 -25.49 7.09
C LYS A 296 -3.04 -24.02 7.42
N VAL A 297 -3.88 -23.56 8.34
CA VAL A 297 -3.66 -22.26 8.97
C VAL A 297 -2.55 -22.47 9.99
N GLU A 298 -1.51 -21.65 9.92
CA GLU A 298 -0.49 -21.62 10.96
C GLU A 298 -1.13 -21.07 12.24
N ASN A 299 -1.64 -21.98 13.07
CA ASN A 299 -2.23 -21.67 14.38
C ASN A 299 -1.16 -21.27 15.42
N GLY A 300 0.08 -21.01 15.01
CA GLY A 300 1.20 -20.69 15.91
C GLY A 300 0.90 -19.52 16.84
N ARG A 301 -0.01 -18.62 16.46
CA ARG A 301 -0.39 -17.43 17.22
C ARG A 301 -1.53 -17.62 18.23
N GLU A 302 -2.38 -18.64 18.07
CA GLU A 302 -3.52 -18.88 18.99
C GLU A 302 -3.09 -19.54 20.31
N ASN A 303 -1.91 -20.19 20.32
CA ASN A 303 -1.32 -20.81 21.51
C ASN A 303 -0.24 -19.97 22.20
N LEU A 304 0.04 -18.75 21.70
CA LEU A 304 0.98 -17.85 22.36
C LEU A 304 0.37 -17.39 23.68
N GLN A 305 1.02 -17.74 24.79
CA GLN A 305 0.70 -17.16 26.09
C GLN A 305 1.27 -15.74 26.15
N VAL A 306 0.55 -14.80 25.55
CA VAL A 306 0.86 -13.37 25.66
C VAL A 306 0.61 -12.97 27.11
N ASN A 307 1.64 -12.51 27.81
CA ASN A 307 1.47 -11.87 29.11
C ASN A 307 0.92 -10.45 28.89
N PRO A 308 -0.36 -10.16 29.22
CA PRO A 308 -0.97 -8.87 28.89
C PRO A 308 -0.28 -7.69 29.59
N ALA A 309 0.19 -7.90 30.83
CA ALA A 309 0.88 -6.87 31.58
C ALA A 309 2.23 -6.49 30.95
N LEU A 310 2.97 -7.49 30.45
CA LEU A 310 4.22 -7.24 29.73
C LEU A 310 3.97 -6.53 28.39
N ALA A 311 2.93 -6.94 27.64
CA ALA A 311 2.55 -6.26 26.41
C ALA A 311 2.18 -4.78 26.65
N ASP A 312 1.46 -4.47 27.74
CA ASP A 312 1.13 -3.09 28.11
C ASP A 312 2.37 -2.30 28.54
N LEU A 313 3.33 -2.91 29.25
CA LEU A 313 4.61 -2.26 29.54
C LEU A 313 5.38 -1.92 28.25
N LEU A 314 5.41 -2.83 27.28
CA LEU A 314 6.01 -2.59 25.97
C LEU A 314 5.30 -1.46 25.21
N ARG A 315 3.97 -1.34 25.31
CA ARG A 315 3.21 -0.21 24.73
C ARG A 315 3.57 1.12 25.38
N VAL A 316 3.76 1.14 26.70
CA VAL A 316 4.21 2.35 27.42
C VAL A 316 5.64 2.71 27.00
N LEU A 317 6.54 1.74 26.91
CA LEU A 317 7.90 1.92 26.41
C LEU A 317 7.89 2.51 24.99
N LEU A 318 7.12 1.94 24.07
CA LEU A 318 7.00 2.40 22.70
C LEU A 318 6.56 3.86 22.63
N LYS A 319 5.54 4.25 23.42
CA LYS A 319 5.09 5.65 23.51
C LYS A 319 6.20 6.58 24.00
N ALA A 320 6.93 6.18 25.04
CA ALA A 320 8.04 6.97 25.56
C ALA A 320 9.15 7.18 24.51
N LYS A 321 9.49 6.13 23.75
CA LYS A 321 10.47 6.22 22.65
C LYS A 321 9.98 7.09 21.50
N THR A 322 8.72 6.93 21.10
CA THR A 322 8.04 7.73 20.08
C THR A 322 8.10 9.23 20.41
N GLU A 323 7.79 9.61 21.66
CA GLU A 323 7.81 11.00 22.11
C GLU A 323 9.23 11.60 22.14
N ASN A 324 10.22 10.82 22.58
CA ASN A 324 11.61 11.28 22.65
C ASN A 324 12.24 11.43 21.25
N GLU A 325 12.00 10.48 20.37
CA GLU A 325 12.55 10.49 19.01
C GLU A 325 11.74 11.37 18.06
N GLY A 326 10.46 11.63 18.34
CA GLY A 326 9.58 12.36 17.43
C GLY A 326 9.29 11.57 16.15
N VAL A 327 9.14 10.24 16.26
CA VAL A 327 8.87 9.33 15.12
C VAL A 327 7.57 8.61 15.37
N ALA A 328 6.78 8.37 14.32
CA ALA A 328 5.48 7.72 14.45
C ALA A 328 5.58 6.28 15.00
N ALA A 329 4.80 5.95 16.04
CA ALA A 329 4.91 4.68 16.77
C ALA A 329 4.75 3.46 15.86
N LYS A 330 3.80 3.52 14.91
CA LYS A 330 3.55 2.47 13.92
C LYS A 330 4.74 2.17 12.99
N LEU A 331 5.66 3.11 12.78
CA LEU A 331 6.91 2.80 12.08
C LEU A 331 7.82 1.95 12.93
N ILE A 332 7.84 2.15 14.24
CA ILE A 332 8.74 1.43 15.15
C ILE A 332 8.23 0.00 15.40
N ALA A 333 6.97 -0.14 15.81
CA ALA A 333 6.36 -1.43 16.12
C ALA A 333 4.82 -1.40 16.00
N SER A 334 4.23 -2.48 15.51
CA SER A 334 2.77 -2.70 15.55
C SER A 334 2.34 -3.33 16.87
N SER A 335 1.05 -3.22 17.23
CA SER A 335 0.52 -3.92 18.41
C SER A 335 0.76 -5.44 18.34
N ALA A 336 0.72 -6.01 17.15
CA ALA A 336 1.01 -7.43 16.94
C ALA A 336 2.47 -7.77 17.26
N ASP A 337 3.41 -6.90 16.88
CA ASP A 337 4.83 -7.09 17.22
C ASP A 337 5.03 -7.07 18.74
N LEU A 338 4.37 -6.14 19.44
CA LEU A 338 4.47 -6.04 20.91
C LEU A 338 3.93 -7.30 21.60
N ASP A 339 2.78 -7.80 21.15
CA ASP A 339 2.17 -9.02 21.68
C ASP A 339 3.07 -10.24 21.40
N LEU A 340 3.70 -10.32 20.22
CA LEU A 340 4.67 -11.35 19.85
C LEU A 340 5.93 -11.29 20.74
N ILE A 341 6.52 -10.10 20.93
CA ILE A 341 7.69 -9.90 21.79
C ILE A 341 7.37 -10.33 23.23
N ALA A 342 6.20 -9.92 23.75
CA ALA A 342 5.74 -10.29 25.08
C ALA A 342 5.52 -11.80 25.25
N ALA A 343 5.19 -12.51 24.18
CA ALA A 343 5.06 -13.96 24.16
C ALA A 343 6.40 -14.71 23.96
N GLY A 344 7.51 -14.00 23.79
CA GLY A 344 8.85 -14.59 23.62
C GLY A 344 9.32 -14.70 22.17
N GLU A 345 8.51 -14.29 21.20
CA GLU A 345 8.90 -14.30 19.79
C GLU A 345 9.91 -13.19 19.50
N ARG A 346 10.87 -13.47 18.61
CA ARG A 346 11.97 -12.55 18.28
C ARG A 346 12.10 -12.23 16.80
N ASP A 347 11.41 -13.00 15.95
CA ASP A 347 11.34 -12.75 14.51
C ASP A 347 10.23 -11.74 14.21
N VAL A 348 10.48 -10.47 14.57
CA VAL A 348 9.58 -9.34 14.32
C VAL A 348 10.35 -8.12 13.84
N SER A 349 9.73 -7.30 13.00
CA SER A 349 10.37 -6.12 12.41
C SER A 349 10.89 -5.13 13.46
N ALA A 350 10.16 -4.98 14.58
CA ALA A 350 10.52 -4.13 15.71
C ALA A 350 11.89 -4.47 16.36
N LEU A 351 12.45 -5.65 16.08
CA LEU A 351 13.74 -6.11 16.58
C LEU A 351 14.84 -6.14 15.50
N THR A 352 14.64 -5.44 14.38
CA THR A 352 15.59 -5.39 13.25
C THR A 352 15.88 -3.95 12.82
N GLY A 353 17.01 -3.74 12.14
CA GLY A 353 17.40 -2.46 11.55
C GLY A 353 17.37 -1.30 12.56
N TRP A 354 16.97 -0.12 12.10
CA TRP A 354 16.87 1.08 12.95
C TRP A 354 15.86 0.94 14.10
N ARG A 355 14.84 0.09 13.94
CA ARG A 355 13.82 -0.15 14.99
C ARG A 355 14.43 -0.80 16.21
N TYR A 356 15.40 -1.69 16.01
CA TYR A 356 16.15 -2.32 17.09
C TYR A 356 16.88 -1.26 17.93
N GLU A 357 17.56 -0.33 17.28
CA GLU A 357 18.32 0.75 17.93
C GLU A 357 17.41 1.69 18.74
N VAL A 358 16.24 2.04 18.18
CA VAL A 358 15.30 2.98 18.82
C VAL A 358 14.52 2.33 19.97
N PHE A 359 14.04 1.11 19.75
CA PHE A 359 13.05 0.45 20.63
C PHE A 359 13.43 -0.99 20.96
N GLY A 360 13.82 -1.79 19.97
CA GLY A 360 13.94 -3.24 20.12
C GLY A 360 14.92 -3.68 21.21
N GLU A 361 16.08 -3.03 21.33
CA GLU A 361 17.05 -3.33 22.37
C GLU A 361 16.46 -3.15 23.77
N ASP A 362 15.84 -1.99 24.02
CA ASP A 362 15.22 -1.69 25.32
C ASP A 362 13.97 -2.55 25.57
N ALA A 363 13.24 -2.93 24.52
CA ALA A 363 12.12 -3.87 24.62
C ALA A 363 12.59 -5.24 25.12
N LEU A 364 13.69 -5.77 24.57
CA LEU A 364 14.28 -7.02 25.04
C LEU A 364 14.81 -6.91 26.47
N ARG A 365 15.49 -5.82 26.80
CA ARG A 365 15.97 -5.57 28.17
C ARG A 365 14.81 -5.49 29.16
N LEU A 366 13.67 -4.92 28.77
CA LEU A 366 12.47 -4.83 29.60
C LEU A 366 11.87 -6.23 29.83
N CYS A 367 11.77 -7.04 28.77
CA CYS A 367 11.34 -8.44 28.88
C CYS A 367 12.26 -9.29 29.77
N ASP A 368 13.57 -9.04 29.73
CA ASP A 368 14.59 -9.73 30.54
C ASP A 368 14.66 -9.22 31.99
N GLY A 369 13.87 -8.20 32.36
CA GLY A 369 13.94 -7.58 33.70
C GLY A 369 15.23 -6.82 33.98
N LYS A 370 15.94 -6.37 32.95
CA LYS A 370 17.19 -5.58 33.06
C LYS A 370 16.96 -4.07 33.14
N VAL A 371 15.73 -3.63 32.86
CA VAL A 371 15.31 -2.23 32.94
C VAL A 371 13.89 -2.13 33.52
N ALA A 372 13.58 -0.99 34.13
CA ALA A 372 12.27 -0.62 34.61
C ALA A 372 11.80 0.69 33.98
N LEU A 373 10.48 0.87 33.89
CA LEU A 373 9.86 2.13 33.52
C LEU A 373 9.50 2.92 34.78
N ALA A 374 9.91 4.18 34.83
CA ALA A 374 9.56 5.10 35.90
C ALA A 374 8.90 6.36 35.34
N ALA A 375 7.83 6.80 35.99
CA ALA A 375 7.22 8.09 35.70
C ALA A 375 8.00 9.21 36.44
N LYS A 376 8.35 10.27 35.71
CA LYS A 376 8.90 11.52 36.26
C LYS A 376 8.05 12.68 35.74
N GLY A 377 7.12 13.14 36.57
CA GLY A 377 6.12 14.12 36.15
C GLY A 377 5.21 13.55 35.06
N GLN A 378 5.18 14.21 33.90
CA GLN A 378 4.41 13.76 32.74
C GLN A 378 5.23 12.91 31.74
N THR A 379 6.49 12.59 32.07
CA THR A 379 7.39 11.83 31.19
C THR A 379 7.66 10.43 31.72
N ILE A 380 7.86 9.47 30.83
CA ILE A 380 8.32 8.11 31.16
C ILE A 380 9.81 8.00 30.88
N ARG A 381 10.56 7.40 31.80
CA ARG A 381 12.01 7.15 31.67
C ARG A 381 12.32 5.67 31.90
N LEU A 382 13.32 5.16 31.18
CA LEU A 382 13.96 3.90 31.55
C LEU A 382 14.93 4.11 32.71
N ILE A 383 14.99 3.13 33.60
CA ILE A 383 16.00 2.99 34.64
C ILE A 383 16.60 1.60 34.51
N GLN A 384 17.93 1.49 34.63
CA GLN A 384 18.63 0.22 34.64
C GLN A 384 18.48 -0.47 36.01
N LEU A 385 18.19 -1.77 35.99
CA LEU A 385 18.01 -2.61 37.19
C LEU A 385 19.29 -3.36 37.57
#